data_AF-A0A7J6R7A4-F1
#
_entry.id   AF-A0A7J6R7A4-F1
#
_cell.length_a   1.000
_cell.length_b   1.000
_cell.length_c   1.000
_cell.angle_alpha   90.00
_cell.angle_beta   90.00
_cell.angle_gamma   90.00
#
_symmetry.space_group_name_H-M   'P 1'
#
loop_
_entity.id
_entity.type
_entity.pdbx_description
1 polymer ?
#
loop_
_entity_poly.entity_id
_entity_poly.type
_entity_poly.pdbx_seq_one_letter_code
_entity_poly.pdbx_strand_id
1 'polypeptide(L)'
;VGVLSVEARKVKQLLTPIPQRALTTMKSLLLSALREKCKATGERYAVLNRELDERPAKLESFVAYLQKLARLKREELSELEAAKAGVEELHILARQYKVKLSVDDTVELETLIQLATECTDSKLPAACEFTRARKRSMLEELHAFGDTIEETARNMKAEILDPDGGFIVEAGGGWSSADSILGQLGKMKASAVKLEQQMKWACESEKCIDTHAGGPSMMSSESQLRFTEAPVLAQLIEGAEGVWSEISLWHKLVSKWREERVETCDIGAWKDACSARAAPAQTELQATSKSRLMGGGLMSTQGPNEVERYRPLYEALVQDILE
;
A
#
# COMPACT_ATOMS: atom_id res chain seq x y z
N VAL A 1 -77.91 -30.64 8.49
CA VAL A 1 -78.11 -30.67 9.96
C VAL A 1 -79.38 -31.45 10.21
N GLY A 2 -79.29 -32.67 10.74
CA GLY A 2 -80.45 -33.58 10.89
C GLY A 2 -80.13 -35.08 11.08
N VAL A 3 -78.96 -35.57 10.64
CA VAL A 3 -78.57 -37.00 10.80
C VAL A 3 -77.11 -37.19 11.26
N LEU A 4 -76.33 -36.11 11.37
CA LEU A 4 -74.93 -36.16 11.82
C LEU A 4 -74.76 -35.32 13.09
N SER A 5 -74.61 -36.01 14.23
CA SER A 5 -74.15 -35.40 15.48
C SER A 5 -72.63 -35.24 15.39
N VAL A 6 -72.16 -34.03 15.08
CA VAL A 6 -70.73 -33.70 15.12
C VAL A 6 -70.38 -33.28 16.54
N GLU A 7 -69.68 -34.14 17.26
CA GLU A 7 -69.18 -33.83 18.60
C GLU A 7 -67.98 -32.87 18.51
N ALA A 8 -68.27 -31.56 18.46
CA ALA A 8 -67.27 -30.49 18.44
C ALA A 8 -66.24 -30.58 19.61
N ARG A 9 -66.63 -31.21 20.72
CA ARG A 9 -65.75 -31.46 21.88
C ARG A 9 -64.62 -32.44 21.55
N LYS A 10 -64.92 -33.55 20.86
CA LYS A 10 -63.91 -34.52 20.42
C LYS A 10 -62.99 -33.91 19.37
N VAL A 11 -63.53 -33.14 18.43
CA VAL A 11 -62.73 -32.41 17.44
C VAL A 11 -61.77 -31.42 18.12
N LYS A 12 -62.26 -30.63 19.09
CA LYS A 12 -61.38 -29.73 19.87
C LYS A 12 -60.30 -30.49 20.64
N GLN A 13 -60.62 -31.61 21.28
CA GLN A 13 -59.65 -32.44 22.00
C GLN A 13 -58.58 -33.02 21.07
N LEU A 14 -58.97 -33.44 19.86
CA LEU A 14 -58.04 -33.95 18.85
C LEU A 14 -57.17 -32.85 18.22
N LEU A 15 -57.70 -31.64 18.09
CA LEU A 15 -56.97 -30.50 17.53
C LEU A 15 -56.06 -29.79 18.54
N THR A 16 -56.41 -29.75 19.83
CA THR A 16 -55.63 -29.09 20.90
C THR A 16 -54.15 -29.52 21.00
N PRO A 17 -53.76 -30.80 20.84
CA PRO A 17 -52.35 -31.20 20.94
C PRO A 17 -51.48 -30.70 19.78
N ILE A 18 -52.05 -30.39 18.62
CA ILE A 18 -51.31 -29.91 17.44
C ILE A 18 -50.63 -28.55 17.72
N PRO A 19 -51.35 -27.47 18.11
CA PRO A 19 -50.72 -26.20 18.44
C PRO A 19 -49.85 -26.29 19.70
N GLN A 20 -50.15 -27.18 20.65
CA GLN A 20 -49.29 -27.39 21.83
C GLN A 20 -47.93 -27.98 21.45
N ARG A 21 -47.90 -28.97 20.55
CA ARG A 21 -46.66 -29.54 20.01
C ARG A 21 -45.89 -28.48 19.22
N ALA A 22 -46.56 -27.75 18.32
CA ALA A 22 -45.92 -26.69 17.55
C ALA A 22 -45.30 -25.61 18.46
N LEU A 23 -46.04 -25.17 19.48
CA LEU A 23 -45.53 -24.20 20.45
C LEU A 23 -44.34 -24.74 21.24
N THR A 24 -44.35 -26.02 21.61
CA THR A 24 -43.22 -26.66 22.32
C THR A 24 -41.97 -26.70 21.44
N THR A 25 -42.13 -27.05 20.16
CA THR A 25 -41.03 -27.02 19.18
C THR A 25 -40.49 -25.60 19.00
N MET A 26 -41.37 -24.60 18.85
CA MET A 26 -40.97 -23.20 18.72
C MET A 26 -40.20 -22.69 19.95
N LYS A 27 -40.63 -23.05 21.17
CA LYS A 27 -39.91 -22.72 22.41
C LYS A 27 -38.52 -23.36 22.46
N SER A 28 -38.39 -24.61 21.99
CA SER A 28 -37.10 -25.28 21.91
C SER A 28 -36.16 -24.61 20.89
N LEU A 29 -36.69 -24.21 19.73
CA LEU A 29 -35.92 -23.50 18.72
C LEU A 29 -35.49 -22.11 19.21
N LEU A 30 -36.37 -21.41 19.93
CA LEU A 30 -36.06 -20.12 20.54
C LEU A 30 -34.89 -20.24 21.53
N LEU A 31 -34.89 -21.26 22.38
CA LEU A 31 -33.76 -21.51 23.30
C LEU A 31 -32.46 -21.81 22.57
N SER A 32 -32.51 -22.65 21.54
CA SER A 32 -31.32 -22.98 20.75
C SER A 32 -30.74 -21.73 20.08
N ALA A 33 -31.60 -20.92 19.45
CA ALA A 33 -31.20 -19.69 18.79
C ALA A 33 -30.64 -18.67 19.79
N LEU A 34 -31.25 -18.53 20.97
CA LEU A 34 -30.76 -17.66 22.03
C LEU A 34 -29.35 -18.05 22.47
N ARG A 35 -29.11 -19.34 22.78
CA ARG A 35 -27.79 -19.83 23.20
C ARG A 35 -26.72 -19.61 22.12
N GLU A 36 -27.05 -19.98 20.88
CA GLU A 36 -26.14 -19.83 19.75
C GLU A 36 -25.76 -18.36 19.52
N LYS A 37 -26.75 -17.46 19.53
CA LYS A 37 -26.51 -16.03 19.34
C LYS A 37 -25.77 -15.41 20.54
N CYS A 38 -26.12 -15.77 21.77
CA CYS A 38 -25.45 -15.28 22.97
C CYS A 38 -23.97 -15.67 22.95
N LYS A 39 -23.67 -16.94 22.68
CA LYS A 39 -22.30 -17.44 22.57
C LYS A 39 -21.53 -16.75 21.44
N ALA A 40 -22.10 -16.69 20.23
CA ALA A 40 -21.43 -16.09 19.08
C ALA A 40 -21.13 -14.60 19.30
N THR A 41 -22.07 -13.84 19.86
CA THR A 41 -21.86 -12.42 20.17
C THR A 41 -20.86 -12.25 21.33
N GLY A 42 -20.90 -13.12 22.34
CA GLY A 42 -19.97 -13.09 23.48
C GLY A 42 -18.53 -13.37 23.05
N GLU A 43 -18.32 -14.36 22.18
CA GLU A 43 -17.00 -14.66 21.60
C GLU A 43 -16.45 -13.47 20.80
N ARG A 44 -17.30 -12.76 20.03
CA ARG A 44 -16.89 -11.56 19.30
C ARG A 44 -16.43 -10.44 20.25
N TYR A 45 -17.20 -10.13 21.28
CA TYR A 45 -16.79 -9.14 22.28
C TYR A 45 -15.50 -9.56 23.02
N ALA A 46 -15.34 -10.84 23.34
CA ALA A 46 -14.15 -11.35 24.00
C ALA A 46 -12.89 -11.24 23.12
N VAL A 47 -13.00 -11.54 21.83
CA VAL A 47 -11.90 -11.32 20.87
C VAL A 47 -11.59 -9.84 20.76
N LEU A 48 -12.61 -9.00 20.60
CA LEU A 48 -12.44 -7.55 20.48
C LEU A 48 -11.74 -6.93 21.70
N ASN A 49 -12.15 -7.32 22.91
CA ASN A 49 -11.54 -6.85 24.15
C ASN A 49 -10.06 -7.26 24.24
N ARG A 50 -9.70 -8.46 23.78
CA ARG A 50 -8.28 -8.89 23.71
C ARG A 50 -7.50 -8.08 22.71
N GLU A 51 -8.06 -7.85 21.52
CA GLU A 51 -7.40 -7.05 20.48
C GLU A 51 -7.20 -5.59 20.94
N LEU A 52 -8.15 -5.01 21.67
CA LEU A 52 -8.00 -3.67 22.25
C LEU A 52 -6.92 -3.61 23.33
N ASP A 53 -6.66 -4.73 24.03
CA ASP A 53 -5.61 -4.86 25.05
C ASP A 53 -4.21 -5.11 24.48
N GLU A 54 -4.09 -5.59 23.25
CA GLU A 54 -2.82 -5.67 22.52
C GLU A 54 -2.33 -4.24 22.27
N ARG A 55 -1.51 -3.69 23.19
CA ARG A 55 -0.93 -2.35 23.10
C ARG A 55 0.38 -2.40 22.30
N PRO A 56 0.37 -2.18 20.97
CA PRO A 56 1.56 -2.37 20.14
C PRO A 56 2.66 -1.38 20.49
N ALA A 57 3.90 -1.87 20.44
CA ALA A 57 5.08 -1.05 20.68
C ALA A 57 5.79 -0.57 19.40
N LYS A 58 5.66 -1.33 18.29
CA LYS A 58 6.34 -1.04 17.03
C LYS A 58 5.45 -0.20 16.11
N LEU A 59 6.05 0.69 15.33
CA LEU A 59 5.35 1.57 14.39
C LEU A 59 4.40 0.82 13.44
N GLU A 60 4.87 -0.24 12.77
CA GLU A 60 4.04 -1.05 11.86
C GLU A 60 2.80 -1.63 12.55
N SER A 61 2.99 -2.24 13.73
CA SER A 61 1.90 -2.80 14.53
C SER A 61 0.96 -1.72 15.07
N PHE A 62 1.47 -0.52 15.32
CA PHE A 62 0.67 0.62 15.77
C PHE A 62 -0.20 1.18 14.65
N VAL A 63 0.33 1.31 13.43
CA VAL A 63 -0.46 1.72 12.25
C VAL A 63 -1.56 0.69 11.96
N ALA A 64 -1.24 -0.60 11.98
CA ALA A 64 -2.24 -1.66 11.81
C ALA A 64 -3.32 -1.60 12.91
N TYR A 65 -2.92 -1.33 14.16
CA TYR A 65 -3.85 -1.15 15.27
C TYR A 65 -4.76 0.06 15.09
N LEU A 66 -4.25 1.19 14.59
CA LEU A 66 -5.06 2.37 14.28
C LEU A 66 -6.11 2.09 13.21
N GLN A 67 -5.73 1.38 12.14
CA GLN A 67 -6.66 0.96 11.08
C GLN A 67 -7.77 0.04 11.64
N LYS A 68 -7.40 -0.93 12.47
CA LYS A 68 -8.36 -1.79 13.17
C LYS A 68 -9.31 -0.98 14.06
N LEU A 69 -8.77 -0.09 14.89
CA LEU A 69 -9.58 0.76 15.77
C LEU A 69 -10.56 1.64 14.98
N ALA A 70 -10.14 2.16 13.82
CA ALA A 70 -10.99 2.95 12.94
C ALA A 70 -12.11 2.12 12.31
N ARG A 71 -11.80 0.91 11.83
CA ARG A 71 -12.79 -0.04 11.32
C ARG A 71 -13.80 -0.43 12.39
N LEU A 72 -13.30 -0.75 13.59
CA LEU A 72 -14.10 -1.08 14.76
C LEU A 72 -15.11 0.03 15.06
N LYS A 73 -14.66 1.28 15.13
CA LYS A 73 -15.54 2.43 15.41
C LYS A 73 -16.57 2.71 14.31
N ARG A 74 -16.26 2.42 13.04
CA ARG A 74 -17.12 2.78 11.91
C ARG A 74 -18.18 1.73 11.62
N GLU A 75 -17.81 0.46 11.68
CA GLU A 75 -18.61 -0.64 11.16
C GLU A 75 -18.94 -1.62 12.29
N GLU A 76 -17.90 -2.24 12.86
CA GLU A 76 -18.06 -3.42 13.71
C GLU A 76 -18.77 -3.14 15.03
N LEU A 77 -18.56 -1.97 15.65
CA LEU A 77 -19.22 -1.62 16.92
C LEU A 77 -20.74 -1.57 16.76
N SER A 78 -21.23 -0.95 15.69
CA SER A 78 -22.67 -0.84 15.41
C SER A 78 -23.31 -2.21 15.16
N GLU A 79 -22.59 -3.11 14.47
CA GLU A 79 -23.05 -4.47 14.20
C GLU A 79 -23.07 -5.32 15.48
N LEU A 80 -22.07 -5.17 16.35
CA LEU A 80 -22.02 -5.85 17.64
C LEU A 80 -23.14 -5.36 18.59
N GLU A 81 -23.39 -4.05 18.63
CA GLU A 81 -24.50 -3.49 19.41
C GLU A 81 -25.86 -4.00 18.92
N ALA A 82 -26.07 -4.06 17.61
CA ALA A 82 -27.28 -4.65 17.02
C ALA A 82 -27.41 -6.15 17.36
N ALA A 83 -26.30 -6.91 17.33
CA ALA A 83 -26.29 -8.32 17.70
C ALA A 83 -26.60 -8.53 19.18
N LYS A 84 -26.08 -7.67 20.06
CA LYS A 84 -26.40 -7.66 21.50
C LYS A 84 -27.89 -7.39 21.72
N ALA A 85 -28.43 -6.35 21.10
CA ALA A 85 -29.85 -6.00 21.20
C ALA A 85 -30.75 -7.17 20.75
N GLY A 86 -30.38 -7.85 19.66
CA GLY A 86 -31.10 -9.06 19.20
C GLY A 86 -31.09 -10.20 20.23
N VAL A 87 -29.99 -10.39 20.98
CA VAL A 87 -29.94 -11.39 22.07
C VAL A 87 -30.86 -10.99 23.23
N GLU A 88 -30.87 -9.71 23.61
CA GLU A 88 -31.75 -9.17 24.66
C GLU A 88 -33.23 -9.34 24.28
N GLU A 89 -33.59 -9.06 23.03
CA GLU A 89 -34.94 -9.27 22.50
C GLU A 89 -35.37 -10.75 22.55
N LEU A 90 -34.50 -11.67 22.13
CA LEU A 90 -34.76 -13.11 22.22
C LEU A 90 -34.97 -13.55 23.68
N HIS A 91 -34.24 -12.96 24.61
CA HIS A 91 -34.36 -13.25 26.03
C HIS A 91 -35.68 -12.72 26.63
N ILE A 92 -36.10 -11.52 26.23
CA ILE A 92 -37.43 -10.97 26.56
C ILE A 92 -38.52 -11.90 26.02
N LEU A 93 -38.40 -12.34 24.77
CA LEU A 93 -39.35 -13.26 24.13
C LEU A 93 -39.43 -14.60 24.89
N ALA A 94 -38.29 -15.17 25.30
CA ALA A 94 -38.25 -16.41 26.07
C ALA A 94 -39.00 -16.26 27.41
N ARG A 95 -38.83 -15.12 28.10
CA ARG A 95 -39.56 -14.81 29.33
C ARG A 95 -41.07 -14.66 29.09
N GLN A 96 -41.48 -13.93 28.04
CA GLN A 96 -42.90 -13.73 27.69
C GLN A 96 -43.61 -15.06 27.43
N TYR A 97 -42.97 -15.99 26.72
CA TYR A 97 -43.52 -17.32 26.44
C TYR A 97 -43.32 -18.34 27.57
N LYS A 98 -42.86 -17.89 28.76
CA LYS A 98 -42.62 -18.71 29.95
C LYS A 98 -41.73 -19.93 29.65
N VAL A 99 -40.70 -19.71 28.84
CA VAL A 99 -39.68 -20.71 28.59
C VAL A 99 -38.80 -20.81 29.84
N LYS A 100 -38.52 -22.03 30.30
CA LYS A 100 -37.61 -22.24 31.43
C LYS A 100 -36.18 -22.02 30.96
N LEU A 101 -35.54 -20.97 31.44
CA LEU A 101 -34.12 -20.70 31.21
C LEU A 101 -33.29 -21.39 32.29
N SER A 102 -32.17 -21.98 31.92
CA SER A 102 -31.20 -22.49 32.90
C SER A 102 -30.54 -21.32 33.62
N VAL A 103 -30.00 -21.58 34.81
CA VAL A 103 -29.12 -20.62 35.50
C VAL A 103 -27.90 -20.31 34.62
N ASP A 104 -27.36 -21.31 33.93
CA ASP A 104 -26.22 -21.13 33.02
C ASP A 104 -26.54 -20.15 31.88
N ASP A 105 -27.74 -20.25 31.29
CA ASP A 105 -28.18 -19.36 30.20
C ASP A 105 -28.28 -17.89 30.67
N THR A 106 -28.69 -17.68 31.92
CA THR A 106 -28.73 -16.33 32.51
C THR A 106 -27.33 -15.79 32.82
N VAL A 107 -26.41 -16.64 33.27
CA VAL A 107 -25.01 -16.26 33.53
C VAL A 107 -24.30 -15.93 32.22
N GLU A 108 -24.54 -16.66 31.13
CA GLU A 108 -23.99 -16.36 29.81
C GLU A 108 -24.45 -14.98 29.29
N LEU A 109 -25.73 -14.64 29.50
CA LEU A 109 -26.25 -13.32 29.14
C LEU A 109 -25.61 -12.21 29.97
N GLU A 110 -25.49 -12.40 31.29
CA GLU A 110 -24.83 -11.43 32.17
C GLU A 110 -23.36 -11.23 31.77
N THR A 111 -22.66 -12.32 31.43
CA THR A 111 -21.29 -12.28 30.92
C THR A 111 -21.21 -11.52 29.59
N LEU A 112 -22.14 -11.75 28.67
CA LEU A 112 -22.22 -10.99 27.41
C LEU A 112 -22.43 -9.49 27.67
N ILE A 113 -23.36 -9.14 28.55
CA ILE A 113 -23.63 -7.73 28.91
C ILE A 113 -22.38 -7.11 29.53
N GLN A 114 -21.71 -7.83 30.45
CA GLN A 114 -20.48 -7.38 31.06
C GLN A 114 -19.38 -7.13 30.02
N LEU A 115 -19.12 -8.10 29.13
CA LEU A 115 -18.12 -7.95 28.06
C LEU A 115 -18.41 -6.77 27.14
N ALA A 116 -19.69 -6.53 26.82
CA ALA A 116 -20.11 -5.40 26.03
C ALA A 116 -19.86 -4.06 26.76
N THR A 117 -20.20 -3.97 28.05
CA THR A 117 -19.94 -2.77 28.85
C THR A 117 -18.44 -2.53 29.05
N GLU A 118 -17.64 -3.57 29.27
CA GLU A 118 -16.19 -3.46 29.36
C GLU A 118 -15.60 -2.93 28.05
N CYS A 119 -16.12 -3.40 26.91
CA CYS A 119 -15.70 -2.92 25.59
C CYS A 119 -15.98 -1.42 25.41
N THR A 120 -17.23 -0.98 25.65
CA THR A 120 -17.66 0.41 25.38
C THR A 120 -17.13 1.41 26.40
N ASP A 121 -17.12 1.03 27.69
CA ASP A 121 -16.93 1.99 28.77
C ASP A 121 -15.49 2.01 29.28
N SER A 122 -14.72 0.92 29.06
CA SER A 122 -13.35 0.79 29.57
C SER A 122 -12.32 0.61 28.47
N LYS A 123 -12.42 -0.46 27.67
CA LYS A 123 -11.39 -0.86 26.71
C LYS A 123 -11.26 0.10 25.53
N LEU A 124 -12.38 0.47 24.92
CA LEU A 124 -12.38 1.38 23.78
C LEU A 124 -11.89 2.80 24.15
N PRO A 125 -12.34 3.42 25.27
CA PRO A 125 -11.76 4.67 25.75
C PRO A 125 -10.27 4.57 26.06
N ALA A 126 -9.84 3.51 26.76
CA ALA A 126 -8.42 3.30 27.09
C ALA A 126 -7.55 3.14 25.83
N ALA A 127 -8.05 2.44 24.80
CA ALA A 127 -7.39 2.34 23.50
C ALA A 127 -7.27 3.70 22.80
N CYS A 128 -8.31 4.54 22.88
CA CYS A 128 -8.27 5.91 22.35
C CYS A 128 -7.25 6.79 23.10
N GLU A 129 -7.15 6.64 24.42
CA GLU A 129 -6.14 7.37 25.21
C GLU A 129 -4.73 6.90 24.89
N PHE A 130 -4.51 5.58 24.79
CA PHE A 130 -3.22 5.00 24.41
C PHE A 130 -2.74 5.53 23.05
N THR A 131 -3.62 5.50 22.04
CA THR A 131 -3.32 5.99 20.69
C THR A 131 -3.02 7.49 20.68
N ARG A 132 -3.77 8.30 21.43
CA ARG A 132 -3.48 9.74 21.59
C ARG A 132 -2.13 10.00 22.26
N ALA A 133 -1.82 9.27 23.33
CA ALA A 133 -0.57 9.46 24.07
C ALA A 133 0.66 9.07 23.22
N ARG A 134 0.54 7.99 22.44
CA ARG A 134 1.65 7.44 21.65
C ARG A 134 1.78 8.06 20.25
N LYS A 135 0.76 8.79 19.78
CA LYS A 135 0.72 9.43 18.46
C LYS A 135 2.00 10.24 18.16
N ARG A 136 2.40 11.13 19.07
CA ARG A 136 3.55 12.03 18.83
C ARG A 136 4.84 11.25 18.65
N SER A 137 5.11 10.30 19.55
CA SER A 137 6.30 9.44 19.47
C SER A 137 6.31 8.59 18.20
N MET A 138 5.17 8.05 17.76
CA MET A 138 5.10 7.25 16.54
C MET A 138 5.24 8.10 15.27
N LEU A 139 4.77 9.36 15.28
CA LEU A 139 5.03 10.31 14.19
C LEU A 139 6.50 10.67 14.11
N GLU A 140 7.17 10.92 15.24
CA GLU A 140 8.61 11.17 15.26
C GLU A 140 9.40 9.97 14.70
N GLU A 141 9.04 8.74 15.09
CA GLU A 141 9.61 7.51 14.51
C GLU A 141 9.35 7.40 13.00
N LEU A 142 8.15 7.78 12.53
CA LEU A 142 7.80 7.75 11.12
C LEU A 142 8.58 8.80 10.31
N HIS A 143 8.78 10.00 10.86
CA HIS A 143 9.61 11.03 10.23
C HIS A 143 11.08 10.60 10.16
N ALA A 144 11.63 10.05 11.25
CA ALA A 144 12.98 9.50 11.24
C ALA A 144 13.13 8.37 10.21
N PHE A 145 12.13 7.51 10.07
CA PHE A 145 12.09 6.50 9.01
C PHE A 145 12.07 7.15 7.62
N GLY A 146 11.23 8.17 7.41
CA GLY A 146 11.20 8.95 6.17
C GLY A 146 12.58 9.55 5.81
N ASP A 147 13.27 10.14 6.78
CA ASP A 147 14.60 10.72 6.60
C ASP A 147 15.63 9.66 6.19
N THR A 148 15.57 8.45 6.77
CA THR A 148 16.45 7.34 6.36
C THR A 148 16.18 6.88 4.93
N ILE A 149 14.92 6.91 4.48
CA ILE A 149 14.59 6.59 3.09
C ILE A 149 15.14 7.68 2.16
N GLU A 150 15.00 8.96 2.51
CA GLU A 150 15.60 10.04 1.71
C GLU A 150 17.13 9.96 1.67
N GLU A 151 17.78 9.64 2.79
CA GLU A 151 19.22 9.48 2.85
C GLU A 151 19.70 8.31 2.00
N THR A 152 19.04 7.15 2.05
CA THR A 152 19.38 6.02 1.18
C THR A 152 19.16 6.34 -0.31
N ALA A 153 18.09 7.06 -0.65
CA ALA A 153 17.84 7.52 -2.01
C ALA A 153 18.93 8.51 -2.49
N ARG A 154 19.34 9.44 -1.61
CA ARG A 154 20.43 10.39 -1.88
C ARG A 154 21.76 9.69 -2.08
N ASN A 155 22.07 8.68 -1.28
CA ASN A 155 23.30 7.89 -1.39
C ASN A 155 23.33 7.10 -2.71
N MET A 156 22.22 6.45 -3.09
CA MET A 156 22.13 5.76 -4.39
C MET A 156 22.26 6.73 -5.57
N LYS A 157 21.68 7.92 -5.46
CA LYS A 157 21.83 8.97 -6.48
C LYS A 157 23.28 9.45 -6.59
N ALA A 158 23.97 9.63 -5.47
CA ALA A 158 25.39 10.00 -5.44
C ALA A 158 26.28 8.90 -6.05
N GLU A 159 25.95 7.63 -5.85
CA GLU A 159 26.66 6.50 -6.47
C GLU A 159 26.52 6.49 -8.00
N ILE A 160 25.34 6.84 -8.54
CA ILE A 160 25.13 6.95 -10.00
C ILE A 160 25.82 8.20 -10.58
N LEU A 161 25.78 9.32 -9.86
CA LEU A 161 26.32 10.61 -10.28
C LEU A 161 27.79 10.81 -9.86
N ASP A 162 28.47 9.75 -9.42
CA ASP A 162 29.81 9.82 -8.87
C ASP A 162 30.75 10.60 -9.83
N PRO A 163 31.24 11.79 -9.43
CA PRO A 163 32.04 12.64 -10.30
C PRO A 163 33.39 12.02 -10.66
N ASP A 164 33.86 11.05 -9.87
CA ASP A 164 35.11 10.33 -10.13
C ASP A 164 34.92 9.17 -11.13
N GLY A 165 33.68 8.92 -11.56
CA GLY A 165 33.35 7.86 -12.51
C GLY A 165 33.57 6.47 -11.96
N GLY A 166 33.61 6.28 -10.63
CA GLY A 166 33.83 4.98 -9.99
C GLY A 166 32.76 3.94 -10.33
N PHE A 167 31.57 4.38 -10.72
CA PHE A 167 30.50 3.53 -11.26
C PHE A 167 30.85 2.94 -12.66
N ILE A 168 31.67 3.65 -13.42
CA ILE A 168 32.02 3.35 -14.83
C ILE A 168 33.43 2.74 -14.95
N VAL A 169 34.32 3.05 -14.00
CA VAL A 169 35.73 2.65 -14.02
C VAL A 169 35.99 1.60 -12.95
N GLU A 170 36.38 0.38 -13.36
CA GLU A 170 36.77 -0.67 -12.41
C GLU A 170 38.07 -0.28 -11.68
N ALA A 171 38.29 -0.85 -10.49
CA ALA A 171 39.45 -0.58 -9.61
C ALA A 171 40.85 -0.84 -10.23
N GLY A 172 40.92 -1.25 -11.51
CA GLY A 172 42.13 -1.40 -12.31
C GLY A 172 42.32 -0.38 -13.44
N GLY A 173 41.47 0.65 -13.54
CA GLY A 173 41.56 1.70 -14.58
C GLY A 173 40.99 1.30 -15.95
N GLY A 174 40.30 0.15 -16.03
CA GLY A 174 39.54 -0.28 -17.20
C GLY A 174 38.08 0.18 -17.12
N TRP A 175 37.46 0.42 -18.28
CA TRP A 175 36.02 0.70 -18.35
C TRP A 175 35.25 -0.58 -18.01
N SER A 176 34.32 -0.50 -17.06
CA SER A 176 33.43 -1.59 -16.70
C SER A 176 32.63 -2.03 -17.94
N SER A 177 32.44 -3.35 -18.11
CA SER A 177 31.60 -3.86 -19.19
C SER A 177 30.17 -3.34 -19.05
N ALA A 178 29.56 -2.94 -20.17
CA ALA A 178 28.18 -2.44 -20.19
C ALA A 178 27.18 -3.43 -19.58
N ASP A 179 27.40 -4.74 -19.74
CA ASP A 179 26.55 -5.77 -19.13
C ASP A 179 26.73 -5.83 -17.59
N SER A 180 27.92 -5.47 -17.07
CA SER A 180 28.20 -5.38 -15.63
C SER A 180 27.50 -4.18 -15.00
N ILE A 181 27.56 -3.02 -15.66
CA ILE A 181 26.88 -1.79 -15.25
C ILE A 181 25.35 -1.97 -15.29
N LEU A 182 24.82 -2.59 -16.35
CA LEU A 182 23.39 -2.92 -16.43
C LEU A 182 22.97 -3.88 -15.30
N GLY A 183 23.84 -4.82 -14.91
CA GLY A 183 23.60 -5.68 -13.75
C GLY A 183 23.56 -4.94 -12.42
N GLN A 184 24.40 -3.92 -12.24
CA GLN A 184 24.38 -3.04 -11.06
C GLN A 184 23.17 -2.11 -11.05
N LEU A 185 22.85 -1.47 -12.18
CA LEU A 185 21.64 -0.68 -12.36
C LEU A 185 20.37 -1.50 -12.10
N GLY A 186 20.32 -2.76 -12.54
CA GLY A 186 19.20 -3.65 -12.24
C GLY A 186 19.03 -3.94 -10.74
N LYS A 187 20.13 -4.06 -9.99
CA LYS A 187 20.09 -4.19 -8.52
C LYS A 187 19.63 -2.88 -7.86
N MET A 188 20.13 -1.74 -8.33
CA MET A 188 19.73 -0.41 -7.83
C MET A 188 18.25 -0.14 -8.13
N LYS A 189 17.74 -0.53 -9.30
CA LYS A 189 16.33 -0.47 -9.66
C LYS A 189 15.47 -1.31 -8.73
N ALA A 190 15.86 -2.55 -8.47
CA ALA A 190 15.15 -3.40 -7.51
C ALA A 190 15.14 -2.79 -6.10
N SER A 191 16.22 -2.10 -5.70
CA SER A 191 16.28 -1.37 -4.45
C SER A 191 15.42 -0.11 -4.45
N ALA A 192 15.38 0.64 -5.56
CA ALA A 192 14.54 1.82 -5.73
C ALA A 192 13.05 1.48 -5.68
N VAL A 193 12.63 0.35 -6.28
CA VAL A 193 11.25 -0.15 -6.17
C VAL A 193 10.88 -0.46 -4.70
N LYS A 194 11.81 -1.03 -3.92
CA LYS A 194 11.57 -1.27 -2.49
C LYS A 194 11.44 0.05 -1.72
N LEU A 195 12.31 1.03 -2.00
CA LEU A 195 12.22 2.36 -1.39
C LEU A 195 10.89 3.03 -1.72
N GLU A 196 10.42 2.93 -2.97
CA GLU A 196 9.13 3.47 -3.38
C GLU A 196 7.95 2.83 -2.62
N GLN A 197 8.00 1.50 -2.42
CA GLN A 197 7.00 0.80 -1.59
C GLN A 197 7.04 1.28 -0.13
N GLN A 198 8.23 1.47 0.44
CA GLN A 198 8.40 1.99 1.80
C GLN A 198 7.91 3.45 1.92
N MET A 199 8.12 4.28 0.91
CA MET A 199 7.59 5.64 0.85
C MET A 199 6.07 5.68 0.80
N LYS A 200 5.47 4.84 -0.05
CA LYS A 200 4.01 4.71 -0.13
C LYS A 200 3.45 4.30 1.23
N TRP A 201 4.04 3.29 1.86
CA TRP A 201 3.65 2.87 3.20
C TRP A 201 3.81 3.99 4.24
N ALA A 202 4.90 4.76 4.21
CA ALA A 202 5.12 5.86 5.14
C ALA A 202 4.08 6.98 4.97
N CYS A 203 3.79 7.38 3.73
CA CYS A 203 2.75 8.35 3.39
C CYS A 203 1.35 7.89 3.82
N GLU A 204 1.01 6.61 3.61
CA GLU A 204 -0.26 6.04 4.04
C GLU A 204 -0.37 5.97 5.58
N SER A 205 0.73 5.65 6.24
CA SER A 205 0.83 5.59 7.70
C SER A 205 0.64 6.96 8.34
N GLU A 206 1.25 8.01 7.78
CA GLU A 206 1.08 9.40 8.23
C GLU A 206 -0.39 9.82 8.15
N LYS A 207 -1.05 9.56 7.01
CA LYS A 207 -2.49 9.82 6.81
C LYS A 207 -3.35 9.07 7.83
N CYS A 208 -3.02 7.82 8.14
CA CYS A 208 -3.75 7.01 9.11
C CYS A 208 -3.63 7.58 10.54
N ILE A 209 -2.41 7.99 10.93
CA ILE A 209 -2.14 8.59 12.24
C ILE A 209 -2.81 9.97 12.38
N ASP A 210 -2.95 10.73 11.29
CA ASP A 210 -3.60 12.03 11.30
C ASP A 210 -5.12 11.99 11.29
N THR A 211 -5.72 11.15 10.45
CA THR A 211 -7.19 11.08 10.31
C THR A 211 -7.89 10.50 11.54
N HIS A 212 -7.24 9.67 12.34
CA HIS A 212 -7.87 8.96 13.45
C HIS A 212 -7.78 9.71 14.80
N ALA A 213 -7.33 10.96 14.80
CA ALA A 213 -7.18 11.77 16.00
C ALA A 213 -8.46 12.43 16.53
N GLY A 214 -9.60 12.38 15.82
CA GLY A 214 -10.91 12.76 16.37
C GLY A 214 -11.03 14.22 16.85
N GLY A 215 -10.20 15.13 16.35
CA GLY A 215 -10.36 16.58 16.52
C GLY A 215 -10.38 17.25 15.14
N PRO A 216 -11.19 18.31 14.94
CA PRO A 216 -11.09 19.12 13.73
C PRO A 216 -9.68 19.69 13.68
N SER A 217 -8.89 19.16 12.75
CA SER A 217 -7.49 19.55 12.62
C SER A 217 -7.41 20.94 12.00
N MET A 218 -7.34 21.96 12.84
CA MET A 218 -6.91 23.31 12.44
C MET A 218 -5.38 23.42 12.30
N MET A 219 -4.64 22.31 12.41
CA MET A 219 -3.17 22.27 12.33
C MET A 219 -2.64 21.36 11.18
N SER A 220 -3.51 20.71 10.40
CA SER A 220 -3.09 19.78 9.32
C SER A 220 -2.75 20.49 8.01
N SER A 221 -1.67 21.29 7.99
CA SER A 221 -1.16 21.81 6.70
C SER A 221 0.36 21.75 6.52
N GLU A 222 1.16 21.47 7.55
CA GLU A 222 2.62 21.67 7.42
C GLU A 222 3.45 20.38 7.43
N SER A 223 2.91 19.26 7.88
CA SER A 223 3.65 17.99 7.99
C SER A 223 3.07 16.96 7.03
N GLN A 224 3.35 17.12 5.74
CA GLN A 224 3.28 15.98 4.82
C GLN A 224 4.71 15.56 4.57
N LEU A 225 5.02 14.27 4.77
CA LEU A 225 6.25 13.67 4.28
C LEU A 225 6.38 13.97 2.78
N ARG A 226 7.32 14.85 2.42
CA ARG A 226 7.62 15.20 1.04
C ARG A 226 8.93 14.56 0.64
N PHE A 227 8.81 13.42 -0.02
CA PHE A 227 9.96 12.76 -0.62
C PHE A 227 10.38 13.48 -1.90
N THR A 228 11.58 14.03 -1.91
CA THR A 228 12.11 14.81 -3.05
C THR A 228 13.13 14.02 -3.87
N GLU A 229 13.94 13.19 -3.24
CA GLU A 229 15.10 12.55 -3.89
C GLU A 229 14.77 11.22 -4.59
N ALA A 230 13.90 10.38 -4.03
CA ALA A 230 13.58 9.09 -4.64
C ALA A 230 12.84 9.13 -5.98
N PRO A 231 11.87 10.04 -6.25
CA PRO A 231 11.28 10.11 -7.59
C PRO A 231 12.33 10.54 -8.63
N VAL A 232 13.29 11.38 -8.24
CA VAL A 232 14.42 11.77 -9.08
C VAL A 232 15.36 10.59 -9.32
N LEU A 233 15.63 9.76 -8.31
CA LEU A 233 16.43 8.54 -8.44
C LEU A 233 15.81 7.56 -9.44
N ALA A 234 14.49 7.34 -9.39
CA ALA A 234 13.81 6.43 -10.33
C ALA A 234 13.97 6.90 -11.79
N GLN A 235 13.77 8.19 -12.05
CA GLN A 235 13.97 8.77 -13.38
C GLN A 235 15.43 8.67 -13.84
N LEU A 236 16.38 8.88 -12.92
CA LEU A 236 17.80 8.76 -13.22
C LEU A 236 18.20 7.33 -13.58
N ILE A 237 17.69 6.34 -12.85
CA ILE A 237 17.94 4.91 -13.13
C ILE A 237 17.34 4.52 -14.49
N GLU A 238 16.12 4.94 -14.81
CA GLU A 238 15.50 4.65 -16.12
C GLU A 238 16.30 5.29 -17.27
N GLY A 239 16.73 6.54 -17.10
CA GLY A 239 17.59 7.21 -18.09
C GLY A 239 18.94 6.50 -18.26
N ALA A 240 19.57 6.10 -17.16
CA ALA A 240 20.85 5.39 -17.19
C ALA A 240 20.72 3.99 -17.83
N GLU A 241 19.69 3.23 -17.48
CA GLU A 241 19.42 1.93 -18.12
C GLU A 241 19.23 2.06 -19.63
N GLY A 242 18.50 3.10 -20.09
CA GLY A 242 18.32 3.37 -21.51
C GLY A 242 19.65 3.55 -22.23
N VAL A 243 20.49 4.46 -21.74
CA VAL A 243 21.81 4.76 -22.33
C VAL A 243 22.73 3.53 -22.30
N TRP A 244 22.81 2.82 -21.17
CA TRP A 244 23.68 1.65 -21.07
C TRP A 244 23.18 0.45 -21.88
N SER A 245 21.87 0.33 -22.10
CA SER A 245 21.30 -0.72 -22.96
C SER A 245 21.72 -0.51 -24.42
N GLU A 246 21.68 0.73 -24.90
CA GLU A 246 22.19 1.11 -26.21
C GLU A 246 23.69 0.84 -26.30
N ILE A 247 24.50 1.27 -25.33
CA ILE A 247 25.95 1.01 -25.31
C ILE A 247 26.24 -0.50 -25.32
N SER A 248 25.44 -1.32 -24.64
CA SER A 248 25.60 -2.77 -24.68
C SER A 248 25.30 -3.35 -26.07
N LEU A 249 24.29 -2.81 -26.78
CA LEU A 249 23.94 -3.19 -28.14
C LEU A 249 25.08 -2.82 -29.09
N TRP A 250 25.62 -1.61 -28.95
CA TRP A 250 26.80 -1.14 -29.68
C TRP A 250 27.98 -2.09 -29.50
N HIS A 251 28.32 -2.42 -28.25
CA HIS A 251 29.43 -3.32 -27.95
C HIS A 251 29.23 -4.70 -28.60
N LYS A 252 27.99 -5.24 -28.58
CA LYS A 252 27.65 -6.52 -29.23
C LYS A 252 27.76 -6.44 -30.76
N LEU A 253 27.29 -5.36 -31.38
CA LEU A 253 27.40 -5.13 -32.82
C LEU A 253 28.87 -4.99 -33.25
N VAL A 254 29.65 -4.17 -32.56
CA VAL A 254 31.08 -3.99 -32.83
C VAL A 254 31.86 -5.29 -32.62
N SER A 255 31.53 -6.08 -31.59
CA SER A 255 32.14 -7.39 -31.37
C SER A 255 31.83 -8.36 -32.50
N LYS A 256 30.56 -8.41 -32.95
CA LYS A 256 30.15 -9.22 -34.10
C LYS A 256 30.84 -8.80 -35.39
N TRP A 257 30.98 -7.49 -35.64
CA TRP A 257 31.73 -6.95 -36.78
C TRP A 257 33.20 -7.33 -36.74
N ARG A 258 33.80 -7.38 -35.54
CA ARG A 258 35.19 -7.79 -35.37
C ARG A 258 35.41 -9.29 -35.64
N GLU A 259 34.37 -10.10 -35.43
CA GLU A 259 34.37 -11.55 -35.69
C GLU A 259 34.06 -11.88 -37.16
N GLU A 260 33.29 -11.04 -37.86
CA GLU A 260 33.07 -11.14 -39.31
C GLU A 260 34.37 -10.81 -40.06
N ARG A 261 34.79 -11.71 -40.96
CA ARG A 261 36.06 -11.57 -41.68
C ARG A 261 36.04 -10.33 -42.58
N VAL A 262 37.15 -9.59 -42.58
CA VAL A 262 37.42 -8.32 -43.29
C VAL A 262 37.08 -8.33 -44.80
N GLU A 263 36.85 -9.49 -45.41
CA GLU A 263 36.61 -9.63 -46.86
C GLU A 263 35.25 -9.09 -47.34
N THR A 264 34.31 -8.73 -46.46
CA THR A 264 32.98 -8.19 -46.82
C THR A 264 32.68 -6.77 -46.33
N CYS A 265 33.57 -6.12 -45.57
CA CYS A 265 33.32 -4.77 -45.04
C CYS A 265 33.91 -3.67 -45.94
N ASP A 266 33.07 -3.02 -46.75
CA ASP A 266 33.45 -1.81 -47.48
C ASP A 266 33.43 -0.59 -46.55
N ILE A 267 34.58 -0.32 -45.94
CA ILE A 267 34.81 0.77 -44.98
C ILE A 267 34.58 2.15 -45.62
N GLY A 268 34.74 2.28 -46.94
CA GLY A 268 34.53 3.53 -47.67
C GLY A 268 33.04 3.88 -47.76
N ALA A 269 32.23 2.93 -48.18
CA ALA A 269 30.78 3.10 -48.29
C ALA A 269 30.13 3.42 -46.93
N TRP A 270 30.61 2.81 -45.85
CA TRP A 270 30.13 3.08 -44.49
C TRP A 270 30.47 4.50 -44.02
N LYS A 271 31.71 4.96 -44.24
CA LYS A 271 32.14 6.30 -43.84
C LYS A 271 31.36 7.39 -44.58
N ASP A 272 31.06 7.18 -45.85
CA ASP A 272 30.29 8.12 -46.66
C ASP A 272 28.80 8.12 -46.27
N ALA A 273 28.23 6.96 -45.91
CA ALA A 273 26.85 6.85 -45.41
C ALA A 273 26.67 7.54 -44.04
N CYS A 274 27.57 7.30 -43.08
CA CYS A 274 27.53 7.95 -41.76
C CYS A 274 27.75 9.47 -41.87
N SER A 275 28.62 9.92 -42.79
CA SER A 275 28.90 11.35 -42.96
C SER A 275 27.74 12.10 -43.63
N ALA A 276 27.03 11.48 -44.56
CA ALA A 276 25.91 12.09 -45.27
C ALA A 276 24.65 12.24 -44.39
N ARG A 277 24.43 11.33 -43.44
CA ARG A 277 23.23 11.31 -42.59
C ARG A 277 23.42 11.99 -41.22
N ALA A 278 24.64 12.11 -40.72
CA ALA A 278 24.97 12.98 -39.56
C ALA A 278 24.96 14.50 -39.88
N ALA A 279 24.96 14.86 -41.17
CA ALA A 279 24.96 16.25 -41.64
C ALA A 279 23.78 17.12 -41.15
N PRO A 280 22.51 16.66 -41.16
CA PRO A 280 21.37 17.41 -40.61
C PRO A 280 21.49 17.68 -39.09
N ALA A 281 21.89 16.71 -38.28
CA ALA A 281 22.08 16.90 -36.84
C ALA A 281 23.24 17.87 -36.52
N GLN A 282 24.32 17.84 -37.32
CA GLN A 282 25.40 18.81 -37.24
C GLN A 282 24.96 20.23 -37.66
N THR A 283 24.05 20.36 -38.63
CA THR A 283 23.51 21.67 -39.03
C THR A 283 22.57 22.25 -37.98
N GLU A 284 21.80 21.42 -37.26
CA GLU A 284 20.91 21.83 -36.17
C GLU A 284 21.69 22.30 -34.92
N LEU A 285 22.81 21.63 -34.60
CA LEU A 285 23.77 22.07 -33.58
C LEU A 285 24.53 23.35 -33.95
N GLN A 286 24.79 23.56 -35.25
CA GLN A 286 25.38 24.81 -35.74
C GLN A 286 24.36 25.97 -35.79
N ALA A 287 23.08 25.69 -36.04
CA ALA A 287 22.01 26.69 -36.01
C ALA A 287 21.69 27.15 -34.58
N THR A 288 21.62 26.24 -33.62
CA THR A 288 21.41 26.54 -32.19
C THR A 288 22.60 27.29 -31.56
N SER A 289 23.84 27.00 -31.99
CA SER A 289 25.03 27.74 -31.56
C SER A 289 25.12 29.15 -32.18
N LYS A 290 24.69 29.35 -33.43
CA LYS A 290 24.57 30.68 -34.05
C LYS A 290 23.44 31.53 -33.48
N SER A 291 22.32 30.93 -33.07
CA SER A 291 21.19 31.63 -32.43
C SER A 291 21.59 32.27 -31.08
N ARG A 292 22.46 31.62 -30.30
CA ARG A 292 23.03 32.19 -29.05
C ARG A 292 24.01 33.34 -29.24
N LEU A 293 24.63 33.48 -30.41
CA LEU A 293 25.57 34.57 -30.71
C LEU A 293 24.86 35.88 -31.13
N MET A 294 23.57 35.84 -31.47
CA MET A 294 22.80 37.01 -31.90
C MET A 294 21.76 37.50 -30.87
N GLY A 295 21.60 36.79 -29.75
CA GLY A 295 20.76 37.20 -28.62
C GLY A 295 21.61 37.54 -27.40
N GLY A 296 21.97 38.80 -27.23
CA GLY A 296 22.66 39.27 -26.03
C GLY A 296 21.74 39.26 -24.81
N GLY A 297 22.23 38.71 -23.69
CA GLY A 297 21.79 39.10 -22.34
C GLY A 297 21.41 37.98 -21.38
N LEU A 298 22.20 37.90 -20.31
CA LEU A 298 21.89 37.40 -18.95
C LEU A 298 22.03 35.89 -18.63
N MET A 299 23.17 35.60 -17.96
CA MET A 299 23.36 34.76 -16.78
C MET A 299 22.34 33.63 -16.50
N SER A 300 22.76 32.37 -16.58
CA SER A 300 22.45 31.37 -15.53
C SER A 300 23.31 30.12 -15.61
N THR A 301 23.85 29.77 -14.45
CA THR A 301 24.33 28.50 -13.87
C THR A 301 24.31 27.19 -14.68
N GLN A 302 25.40 26.44 -14.50
CA GLN A 302 25.67 25.07 -14.98
C GLN A 302 24.59 24.01 -14.57
N GLY A 303 24.36 23.03 -15.48
CA GLY A 303 23.55 21.80 -15.33
C GLY A 303 22.07 21.92 -15.76
N PRO A 304 21.36 20.92 -16.33
CA PRO A 304 21.67 19.54 -16.77
C PRO A 304 21.41 19.28 -18.28
N ASN A 305 21.36 20.31 -19.13
CA ASN A 305 20.84 20.20 -20.52
C ASN A 305 21.83 19.77 -21.61
N GLU A 306 23.01 19.24 -21.27
CA GLU A 306 23.91 18.71 -22.31
C GLU A 306 23.35 17.41 -22.90
N VAL A 307 22.66 16.59 -22.11
CA VAL A 307 22.02 15.36 -22.60
C VAL A 307 20.91 15.66 -23.61
N GLU A 308 20.06 16.68 -23.37
CA GLU A 308 19.06 17.13 -24.35
C GLU A 308 19.71 17.74 -25.60
N ARG A 309 20.86 18.40 -25.46
CA ARG A 309 21.57 19.03 -26.57
C ARG A 309 22.16 18.00 -27.54
N TYR A 310 22.58 16.84 -27.03
CA TYR A 310 23.14 15.76 -27.83
C TYR A 310 22.13 14.65 -28.15
N ARG A 311 20.94 14.65 -27.53
CA ARG A 311 19.86 13.69 -27.82
C ARG A 311 19.55 13.56 -29.32
N PRO A 312 19.41 14.63 -30.12
CA PRO A 312 19.12 14.48 -31.56
C PRO A 312 20.30 13.87 -32.33
N LEU A 313 21.53 14.13 -31.88
CA LEU A 313 22.74 13.54 -32.44
C LEU A 313 22.84 12.04 -32.10
N TYR A 314 22.48 11.67 -30.87
CA TYR A 314 22.41 10.28 -30.43
C TYR A 314 21.27 9.53 -31.13
N GLU A 315 20.07 10.11 -31.22
CA GLU A 315 18.94 9.53 -31.96
C GLU A 315 19.27 9.35 -33.45
N ALA A 316 19.93 10.33 -34.08
CA ALA A 316 20.39 10.22 -35.46
C ALA A 316 21.47 9.14 -35.64
N LEU A 317 22.44 9.04 -34.73
CA LEU A 317 23.47 7.99 -34.76
C LEU A 317 22.90 6.58 -34.53
N VAL A 318 21.86 6.48 -33.69
CA VAL A 318 21.17 5.23 -33.38
C VAL A 318 20.27 4.79 -34.54
N GLN A 319 19.60 5.73 -35.21
CA GLN A 319 18.75 5.46 -36.36
C GLN A 319 19.57 5.11 -37.62
N ASP A 320 20.77 5.70 -37.78
CA ASP A 320 21.70 5.42 -38.88
C ASP A 320 22.33 4.02 -38.86
N ILE A 321 22.20 3.30 -37.75
CA ILE A 321 22.92 2.03 -37.53
C ILE A 321 21.95 0.85 -37.32
N LEU A 322 20.65 1.15 -37.24
CA LEU A 322 19.57 0.16 -37.30
C LEU A 322 19.11 -0.18 -38.74
N GLU A 323 19.38 0.69 -39.72
CA GLU A 323 19.14 0.47 -41.16
C GLU A 323 20.38 -0.05 -41.89
#